data_AF-A0A955FWI7-F1
#
_entry.id   AF-A0A955FWI7-F1
#
_cell.length_a   1.000
_cell.length_b   1.000
_cell.length_c   1.000
_cell.angle_alpha   90.00
_cell.angle_beta   90.00
_cell.angle_gamma   90.00
#
_symmetry.space_group_name_H-M   'P 1'
#
loop_
_entity.id
_entity.type
_entity.pdbx_description
1 polymer ?
#
loop_
_entity_poly.entity_id
_entity_poly.type
_entity_poly.pdbx_seq_one_letter_code
_entity_poly.pdbx_strand_id
1 'polypeptide(L)'
;MSILKILLNLPWSLMAITCAVLSAPHTIMVKNNALIVRVHGFWWYPVKGVRAMTLGNVVLLGKNIKKADLEHEMIHIGQTMREPLIHPLLSLYQTLKYGYKNNKYEQEAYMKAKNRYDA
;
A
#
# COMPACT_ATOMS: atom_id res chain seq x y z
N MET A 1 5.13 -9.71 16.35
CA MET A 1 4.06 -9.62 15.33
C MET A 1 3.40 -11.00 15.22
N SER A 2 2.08 -11.11 15.01
CA SER A 2 1.39 -12.42 14.98
C SER A 2 1.41 -13.03 13.57
N ILE A 3 1.94 -14.25 13.43
CA ILE A 3 1.98 -15.03 12.17
C ILE A 3 0.58 -15.18 11.57
N LEU A 4 -0.42 -15.41 12.42
CA LEU A 4 -1.81 -15.53 12.01
C LEU A 4 -2.28 -14.30 11.21
N LYS A 5 -1.89 -13.09 11.63
CA LYS A 5 -2.27 -11.86 10.92
C LYS A 5 -1.66 -11.76 9.52
N ILE A 6 -0.42 -12.22 9.36
CA ILE A 6 0.24 -12.28 8.05
C ILE A 6 -0.49 -13.29 7.14
N LEU A 7 -0.83 -14.46 7.68
CA LEU A 7 -1.58 -15.49 6.95
C LEU A 7 -2.97 -15.00 6.52
N LEU A 8 -3.68 -14.28 7.38
CA LEU A 8 -4.97 -13.67 7.05
C LEU A 8 -4.87 -12.61 5.95
N ASN A 9 -3.71 -11.95 5.83
CA ASN A 9 -3.43 -10.97 4.77
C ASN A 9 -2.84 -11.59 3.51
N LEU A 10 -2.64 -12.91 3.47
CA LEU A 10 -2.03 -13.61 2.35
C LEU A 10 -2.81 -13.42 1.03
N PRO A 11 -4.15 -13.50 0.98
CA PRO A 11 -4.89 -13.29 -0.28
C PRO A 11 -4.59 -11.92 -0.91
N TRP A 12 -4.53 -10.88 -0.08
CA TRP A 12 -4.22 -9.51 -0.50
C TRP A 12 -2.76 -9.37 -0.90
N SER A 13 -1.85 -10.02 -0.18
CA SER A 13 -0.42 -10.01 -0.51
C SER A 13 -0.15 -10.72 -1.84
N LEU A 14 -0.84 -11.82 -2.13
CA LEU A 14 -0.77 -12.51 -3.41
C LEU A 14 -1.29 -11.63 -4.56
N MET A 15 -2.41 -10.94 -4.35
CA MET A 15 -2.92 -9.96 -5.33
C MET A 15 -1.91 -8.85 -5.59
N ALA A 16 -1.27 -8.32 -4.54
CA ALA A 16 -0.23 -7.30 -4.66
C ALA A 16 1.00 -7.81 -5.42
N ILE A 17 1.38 -9.08 -5.23
CA ILE A 17 2.47 -9.72 -5.99
C ILE A 17 2.10 -9.84 -7.47
N THR A 18 0.87 -10.22 -7.81
CA THR A 18 0.39 -10.22 -9.20
C THR A 18 0.49 -8.81 -9.81
N CYS A 19 0.04 -7.78 -9.08
CA CYS A 19 0.20 -6.39 -9.48
C CYS A 19 1.67 -6.00 -9.67
N ALA A 20 2.58 -6.49 -8.81
CA ALA A 20 4.01 -6.23 -8.93
C ALA A 20 4.58 -6.79 -10.24
N VAL A 21 4.22 -8.03 -10.58
CA VAL A 21 4.62 -8.68 -11.85
C VAL A 21 4.13 -7.87 -13.04
N LEU A 22 2.87 -7.43 -13.02
CA LEU A 22 2.28 -6.57 -14.05
C LEU A 22 2.96 -5.19 -14.16
N SER A 23 3.71 -4.77 -13.15
CA SER A 23 4.40 -3.48 -13.10
C SER A 23 5.90 -3.54 -13.44
N ALA A 24 6.40 -4.69 -13.93
CA ALA A 24 7.82 -4.98 -14.19
C ALA A 24 8.71 -4.72 -12.96
N PRO A 25 8.81 -5.69 -12.03
CA PRO A 25 9.59 -5.55 -10.81
C PRO A 25 11.09 -5.60 -11.14
N HIS A 26 11.91 -4.83 -10.42
CA HIS A 26 13.36 -4.78 -10.63
C HIS A 26 14.18 -4.78 -9.33
N THR A 27 13.56 -4.54 -8.18
CA THR A 27 14.24 -4.69 -6.89
C THR A 27 13.25 -5.19 -5.86
N ILE A 28 13.66 -6.18 -5.06
CA ILE A 28 12.86 -6.77 -4.01
C ILE A 28 13.64 -6.66 -2.72
N MET A 29 12.99 -6.20 -1.66
CA MET A 29 13.57 -6.15 -0.33
C MET A 29 12.51 -6.42 0.73
N VAL A 30 12.92 -6.90 1.89
CA VAL A 30 12.03 -7.11 3.03
C VAL A 30 12.38 -6.09 4.11
N LYS A 31 11.38 -5.38 4.63
CA LYS A 31 11.55 -4.43 5.72
C LYS A 31 10.36 -4.50 6.67
N ASN A 32 10.61 -4.66 7.96
CA ASN A 32 9.56 -4.71 9.00
C ASN A 32 8.44 -5.72 8.68
N ASN A 33 8.79 -6.90 8.14
CA ASN A 33 7.86 -7.95 7.70
C ASN A 33 6.89 -7.53 6.59
N ALA A 34 7.24 -6.50 5.82
CA ALA A 34 6.62 -6.17 4.54
C ALA A 34 7.58 -6.50 3.41
N LEU A 35 7.03 -7.02 2.31
CA LEU A 35 7.73 -7.18 1.05
C LEU A 35 7.65 -5.86 0.29
N ILE A 36 8.77 -5.20 0.07
CA ILE A 36 8.86 -3.98 -0.73
C ILE A 36 9.39 -4.36 -2.11
N VAL A 37 8.62 -4.04 -3.14
CA VAL A 37 8.96 -4.30 -4.54
C VAL A 37 9.04 -2.98 -5.29
N ARG A 38 10.22 -2.65 -5.82
CA ARG A 38 10.37 -1.55 -6.77
C ARG A 38 9.97 -2.01 -8.16
N VAL A 39 9.13 -1.22 -8.80
CA VAL A 39 8.51 -1.52 -10.08
C VAL A 39 8.69 -0.36 -11.06
N HIS A 40 8.59 -0.62 -12.36
CA HIS A 40 8.80 0.43 -13.37
C HIS A 40 7.65 1.43 -13.45
N GLY A 41 6.41 0.99 -13.22
CA GLY A 41 5.25 1.87 -13.19
C GLY A 41 3.94 1.11 -13.05
N PHE A 42 2.86 1.86 -12.89
CA PHE A 42 1.52 1.32 -12.67
C PHE A 42 0.62 1.56 -13.90
N TRP A 43 1.10 1.20 -15.10
CA TRP A 43 0.39 1.51 -16.36
C TRP A 43 -0.97 0.81 -16.49
N TRP A 44 -1.15 -0.32 -15.82
CA TRP A 44 -2.41 -1.06 -15.78
C TRP A 44 -3.42 -0.43 -14.81
N TYR A 45 -2.99 0.48 -13.93
CA TYR A 45 -3.87 1.11 -12.96
C TYR A 45 -4.55 2.34 -13.59
N PRO A 46 -5.89 2.49 -13.45
CA PRO A 46 -6.64 3.54 -14.14
C PRO A 46 -6.29 4.96 -13.67
N VAL A 47 -5.77 5.11 -12.44
CA VAL A 47 -5.38 6.40 -11.89
C VAL A 47 -3.95 6.72 -12.30
N LYS A 48 -3.77 7.82 -13.05
CA LYS A 48 -2.45 8.33 -13.42
C LYS A 48 -1.74 8.94 -12.21
N GLY A 49 -0.41 8.93 -12.22
CA GLY A 49 0.41 9.59 -11.21
C GLY A 49 0.64 8.81 -9.92
N VAL A 50 0.14 7.57 -9.81
CA VAL A 50 0.41 6.70 -8.66
C VAL A 50 1.92 6.47 -8.52
N ARG A 51 2.45 6.82 -7.33
CA ARG A 51 3.88 6.68 -7.02
C ARG A 51 4.18 5.42 -6.23
N ALA A 52 3.23 4.97 -5.40
CA ALA A 52 3.34 3.79 -4.58
C ALA A 52 1.96 3.21 -4.29
N MET A 53 1.93 1.93 -3.91
CA MET A 53 0.71 1.22 -3.52
C MET A 53 1.03 0.22 -2.41
N THR A 54 0.12 0.04 -1.46
CA THR A 54 0.20 -1.02 -0.44
C THR A 54 -1.03 -1.89 -0.49
N LEU A 55 -0.82 -3.20 -0.40
CA LEU A 55 -1.90 -4.16 -0.23
C LEU A 55 -1.38 -5.40 0.52
N GLY A 56 -2.11 -5.80 1.56
CA GLY A 56 -1.68 -6.89 2.42
C GLY A 56 -0.37 -6.53 3.14
N ASN A 57 0.62 -7.41 3.01
CA ASN A 57 1.97 -7.22 3.54
C ASN A 57 2.97 -6.82 2.45
N VAL A 58 2.51 -6.22 1.35
CA VAL A 58 3.34 -5.89 0.19
C VAL A 58 3.20 -4.41 -0.16
N VAL A 59 4.34 -3.77 -0.40
CA VAL A 59 4.47 -2.39 -0.85
C VAL A 59 5.06 -2.39 -2.25
N LEU A 60 4.43 -1.69 -3.19
CA LEU A 60 4.93 -1.46 -4.54
C LEU A 60 5.40 0.00 -4.65
N LEU A 61 6.63 0.20 -5.11
CA LEU A 61 7.24 1.53 -5.26
C LEU A 61 7.56 1.77 -6.73
N GLY A 62 6.96 2.80 -7.33
CA GLY A 62 7.25 3.22 -8.70
C GLY A 62 8.59 3.94 -8.85
N LYS A 63 8.95 4.31 -10.08
CA LYS A 63 10.20 5.06 -10.35
C LYS A 63 10.21 6.48 -9.77
N ASN A 64 9.04 7.11 -9.67
CA ASN A 64 8.90 8.53 -9.29
C ASN A 64 8.67 8.72 -7.79
N ILE A 65 9.04 7.76 -6.94
CA ILE A 65 8.79 7.85 -5.49
C ILE A 65 9.54 9.00 -4.83
N LYS A 66 8.90 9.63 -3.85
CA LYS A 66 9.51 10.55 -2.89
C LYS A 66 9.87 9.80 -1.61
N LYS A 67 10.79 10.34 -0.81
CA LYS A 67 11.23 9.73 0.45
C LYS A 67 10.07 9.41 1.40
N ALA A 68 9.09 10.32 1.49
CA ALA A 68 7.92 10.17 2.37
C ALA A 68 6.90 9.13 1.87
N ASP A 69 6.97 8.69 0.61
CA ASP A 69 6.02 7.71 0.07
C ASP A 69 6.20 6.34 0.74
N LEU A 70 7.44 5.88 0.94
CA LEU A 70 7.66 4.62 1.65
C LEU A 70 7.17 4.69 3.10
N GLU A 71 7.36 5.82 3.79
CA GLU A 71 6.87 5.98 5.16
C GLU A 71 5.34 5.95 5.22
N HIS A 72 4.67 6.59 4.24
CA HIS A 72 3.23 6.51 4.03
C HIS A 72 2.74 5.07 3.82
N GLU A 73 3.36 4.35 2.88
CA GLU A 73 3.01 2.96 2.58
C GLU A 73 3.23 2.02 3.78
N MET A 74 4.28 2.24 4.58
CA MET A 74 4.51 1.43 5.78
C MET A 74 3.42 1.63 6.86
N ILE A 75 2.69 2.75 6.84
CA ILE A 75 1.53 2.93 7.73
C ILE A 75 0.36 2.09 7.27
N HIS A 76 0.15 1.92 5.96
CA HIS A 76 -0.85 0.99 5.42
C HIS A 76 -0.54 -0.47 5.76
N ILE A 77 0.74 -0.86 5.82
CA ILE A 77 1.14 -2.16 6.39
C ILE A 77 0.66 -2.26 7.84
N GLY A 78 0.90 -1.23 8.65
CA GLY A 78 0.43 -1.17 10.03
C GLY A 78 -1.10 -1.31 10.14
N GLN A 79 -1.85 -0.60 9.30
CA GLN A 79 -3.31 -0.67 9.24
C GLN A 79 -3.80 -2.09 8.88
N THR A 80 -3.22 -2.69 7.84
CA THR A 80 -3.50 -4.07 7.42
C THR A 80 -3.19 -5.09 8.53
N MET A 81 -2.21 -4.81 9.39
CA MET A 81 -1.91 -5.65 10.55
C MET A 81 -2.80 -5.39 11.78
N ARG A 82 -3.46 -4.23 11.85
CA ARG A 82 -4.49 -3.96 12.88
C ARG A 82 -5.82 -4.62 12.52
N GLU A 83 -6.16 -4.61 11.24
CA GLU A 83 -7.43 -5.09 10.69
C GLU A 83 -7.19 -6.19 9.62
N PRO A 84 -6.55 -7.32 9.98
CA PRO A 84 -6.17 -8.33 9.00
C PRO A 84 -7.39 -8.89 8.27
N LEU A 85 -7.20 -9.30 7.02
CA LEU A 85 -8.24 -9.76 6.07
C LEU A 85 -9.24 -8.68 5.64
N ILE A 86 -9.73 -7.83 6.53
CA ILE A 86 -10.84 -6.90 6.24
C ILE A 86 -10.38 -5.50 5.85
N HIS A 87 -9.13 -5.11 6.14
CA HIS A 87 -8.64 -3.75 5.94
C HIS A 87 -8.85 -3.21 4.51
N PRO A 88 -8.51 -3.93 3.42
CA PRO A 88 -8.71 -3.40 2.07
C PRO A 88 -10.17 -3.08 1.76
N LEU A 89 -11.11 -3.87 2.28
CA LEU A 89 -12.55 -3.64 2.10
C LEU A 89 -13.03 -2.42 2.88
N LEU A 90 -12.56 -2.26 4.13
CA LEU A 90 -12.89 -1.08 4.95
C LEU A 90 -12.32 0.20 4.33
N SER A 91 -11.09 0.14 3.81
CA SER A 91 -10.46 1.28 3.13
C SER A 91 -11.20 1.63 1.84
N LEU A 92 -11.59 0.64 1.03
CA LEU A 92 -12.39 0.86 -0.16
C LEU A 92 -13.75 1.51 0.18
N TYR A 93 -14.45 0.99 1.19
CA TYR A 93 -15.71 1.57 1.66
C TYR A 93 -15.54 3.03 2.10
N GLN A 94 -14.47 3.35 2.84
CA GLN A 94 -14.17 4.72 3.24
C GLN A 94 -13.92 5.63 2.03
N THR A 95 -13.14 5.18 1.06
CA THR A 95 -12.89 5.92 -0.19
C THR A 95 -14.18 6.14 -0.98
N LEU A 96 -15.05 5.14 -1.10
CA LEU A 96 -16.31 5.27 -1.83
C LEU A 96 -17.29 6.22 -1.13
N LYS A 97 -17.35 6.18 0.20
CA LYS A 97 -18.31 6.97 0.98
C LYS A 97 -17.87 8.41 1.22
N TYR A 98 -16.58 8.65 1.44
CA TYR A 98 -16.05 9.95 1.86
C TYR A 98 -15.09 10.58 0.85
N GLY A 99 -14.67 9.82 -0.17
CA GLY A 99 -13.62 10.21 -1.11
C GLY A 99 -12.21 9.96 -0.55
N TYR A 100 -11.22 9.88 -1.45
CA TYR A 100 -9.83 9.59 -1.08
C TYR A 100 -9.25 10.58 -0.04
N LYS A 101 -9.47 11.89 -0.25
CA LYS A 101 -8.96 12.95 0.65
C LYS A 101 -9.53 12.89 2.07
N ASN A 102 -10.75 12.38 2.23
CA ASN A 102 -11.40 12.25 3.54
C ASN A 102 -11.42 10.82 4.06
N ASN A 103 -10.73 9.89 3.40
CA ASN A 103 -10.59 8.54 3.90
C ASN A 103 -9.73 8.57 5.17
N LYS A 104 -10.31 8.12 6.30
CA LYS A 104 -9.64 8.11 7.61
C LYS A 104 -8.29 7.38 7.60
N TYR A 105 -8.13 6.37 6.75
CA TYR A 105 -6.89 5.59 6.64
C TYR A 105 -5.80 6.37 5.91
N GLU A 106 -6.16 7.10 4.85
CA GLU A 106 -5.24 8.00 4.14
C GLU A 106 -4.84 9.17 5.03
N GLN A 107 -5.79 9.77 5.76
CA GLN A 107 -5.50 10.84 6.72
C GLN A 107 -4.51 10.39 7.80
N GLU A 108 -4.70 9.20 8.38
CA GLU A 108 -3.74 8.64 9.32
C GLU A 108 -2.36 8.47 8.69
N ALA A 109 -2.29 7.93 7.46
CA ALA A 109 -1.05 7.71 6.75
C ALA A 109 -0.30 9.02 6.49
N TYR A 110 -0.97 10.03 5.95
CA TYR A 110 -0.38 11.35 5.72
C TYR A 110 0.09 12.03 7.01
N MET A 111 -0.74 12.02 8.07
CA MET A 111 -0.39 12.62 9.36
C MET A 111 0.84 11.97 9.98
N LYS A 112 0.90 10.63 10.00
CA LYS A 112 2.01 9.89 10.62
C LYS A 112 3.29 9.94 9.79
N ALA A 113 3.18 9.95 8.46
CA ALA A 113 4.33 10.08 7.56
C ALA A 113 4.87 11.52 7.49
N LYS A 114 4.20 12.49 8.14
CA LYS A 114 4.45 13.94 7.97
C LYS A 114 4.48 14.34 6.49
N ASN A 115 3.66 13.67 5.67
CA ASN A 115 3.59 13.83 4.23
C ASN A 115 2.37 14.70 3.85
N ARG A 116 2.36 15.30 2.66
CA ARG A 116 1.21 16.02 2.12
C ARG A 116 0.69 15.31 0.86
N TYR A 117 -0.63 15.35 0.68
CA TYR A 117 -1.23 14.91 -0.57
C TYR A 117 -0.88 15.91 -1.67
N ASP A 118 0.01 15.50 -2.58
CA ASP A 118 0.32 16.24 -3.81
C ASP A 118 -0.50 15.58 -4.93
N ALA A 119 -1.51 16.29 -5.44
CA ALA A 119 -2.38 15.83 -6.54
C ALA A 119 -1.62 15.78 -7.87
#